data_AF-A0A396ITM3-F1
#
_entry.id   AF-A0A396ITM3-F1
#
_cell.length_a   1.000
_cell.length_b   1.000
_cell.length_c   1.000
_cell.angle_alpha   90.00
_cell.angle_beta   90.00
_cell.angle_gamma   90.00
#
_symmetry.space_group_name_H-M   'P 1'
#
loop_
_entity.id
_entity.type
_entity.pdbx_description
1 polymer ?
#
loop_
_entity_poly.entity_id
_entity_poly.type
_entity_poly.pdbx_seq_one_letter_code
_entity_poly.pdbx_strand_id
1 'polypeptide(L)'
;MIIKFKPLFSLSLSLSLTITHFLVIVLFRIRMEAKEYSVSLKRHRKEPYFVAHHTKRQHHIASKQACTHNHSLILSTSQNTPPMLPVFVSLLLLLLTSTTPALSHHSIVSDSIHPSKTNQTYKAGSELLKLRRIRTHLMKINKPAVKTIQSPDGDLIDCILSHHQPAFDHPKLKGHKPLDPPERPNGYYNNGEKVSERLQLWTDSGEECPEGTVPIRRTTEDDILRASSIKRFGRKPKPVRRDSTSSDHEHAILFVNGNQYFGAKANINVWAPHVTDGYEFSLSQIWVIAGSFGNDLNTLEAGWQVSPELYGDNYPRFFTYWTTDAYQTTGCYNLLCSGFIQTNNKIAIGATISPTSAYNSGQFDIGIMIWKDPKHGHWWLEYGGQLVGYWPANMFSHLRSHASMVQFGGEIVNARSKGYHTDTQMGSGHFAEEGFKKAAYFRNLQVIDWDNNLLPLANIQHLADHSSCYNIKQGNNNVWGTYFYYGGPGRNVKCP
;
A
#
# COMPACT_ATOMS: atom_id res chain seq x y z
N MET A 1 37.06 12.46 -59.36
CA MET A 1 36.71 12.24 -60.78
C MET A 1 35.29 11.70 -60.89
N ILE A 2 34.37 12.54 -61.37
CA ILE A 2 33.49 12.27 -62.53
C ILE A 2 32.96 10.82 -62.72
N ILE A 3 31.78 10.57 -62.16
CA ILE A 3 30.48 10.36 -62.86
C ILE A 3 30.42 9.33 -64.02
N LYS A 4 29.50 8.34 -63.92
CA LYS A 4 28.30 8.23 -64.80
C LYS A 4 27.24 7.22 -64.32
N PHE A 5 25.99 7.70 -64.29
CA PHE A 5 24.76 6.94 -64.05
C PHE A 5 24.21 6.26 -65.31
N LYS A 6 23.43 5.18 -65.16
CA LYS A 6 22.27 4.83 -66.01
C LYS A 6 21.16 4.15 -65.14
N PRO A 7 19.89 4.11 -65.60
CA PRO A 7 18.76 4.36 -64.69
C PRO A 7 17.99 3.11 -64.18
N LEU A 8 17.27 3.31 -63.08
CA LEU A 8 16.25 2.40 -62.53
C LEU A 8 14.86 2.72 -63.10
N PHE A 9 14.19 1.74 -63.70
CA PHE A 9 12.78 1.81 -64.11
C PHE A 9 12.12 0.41 -64.08
N SER A 10 11.80 -0.12 -62.89
CA SER A 10 10.88 -1.27 -62.74
C SER A 10 10.46 -1.53 -61.28
N LEU A 11 9.72 -0.61 -60.64
CA LEU A 11 9.23 -0.86 -59.26
C LEU A 11 7.91 -0.17 -58.89
N SER A 12 7.02 0.07 -59.86
CA SER A 12 5.68 0.64 -59.62
C SER A 12 4.50 -0.32 -59.87
N LEU A 13 4.73 -1.54 -60.38
CA LEU A 13 3.64 -2.45 -60.78
C LEU A 13 3.28 -3.54 -59.75
N SER A 14 4.15 -3.87 -58.78
CA SER A 14 3.88 -4.91 -57.79
C SER A 14 3.08 -4.45 -56.56
N LEU A 15 3.05 -3.13 -56.28
CA LEU A 15 2.40 -2.58 -55.08
C LEU A 15 0.90 -2.33 -55.23
N SER A 16 0.37 -2.34 -56.47
CA SER A 16 -1.04 -2.05 -56.75
C SER A 16 -1.95 -3.29 -56.63
N LEU A 17 -1.43 -4.49 -56.93
CA LEU A 17 -2.23 -5.74 -56.89
C LEU A 17 -2.52 -6.25 -55.46
N THR A 18 -1.64 -5.97 -54.48
CA THR A 18 -1.78 -6.45 -53.10
C THR A 18 -2.81 -5.65 -52.29
N ILE A 19 -2.92 -4.35 -52.53
CA ILE A 19 -3.89 -3.47 -51.84
C ILE A 19 -5.32 -3.81 -52.24
N THR A 20 -5.55 -4.15 -53.51
CA THR A 20 -6.89 -4.46 -54.04
C THR A 20 -7.46 -5.76 -53.44
N HIS A 21 -6.64 -6.79 -53.21
CA HIS A 21 -7.08 -8.04 -52.58
C HIS A 21 -7.47 -7.86 -51.10
N PHE A 22 -6.76 -7.02 -50.35
CA PHE A 22 -7.05 -6.81 -48.92
C PHE A 22 -8.39 -6.10 -48.72
N LEU A 23 -8.74 -5.13 -49.58
CA LEU A 23 -10.00 -4.38 -49.48
C LEU A 23 -11.24 -5.26 -49.71
N VAL A 24 -11.17 -6.22 -50.64
CA VAL A 24 -12.28 -7.14 -50.95
C VAL A 24 -12.58 -8.08 -49.78
N ILE A 25 -11.55 -8.58 -49.09
CA ILE A 25 -11.71 -9.48 -47.93
C ILE A 25 -12.35 -8.76 -46.74
N VAL A 26 -11.95 -7.50 -46.48
CA VAL A 26 -12.55 -6.68 -45.40
C VAL A 26 -14.02 -6.37 -45.69
N LEU A 27 -14.36 -6.00 -46.93
CA LEU A 27 -15.74 -5.71 -47.33
C LEU A 27 -16.66 -6.95 -47.32
N PHE A 28 -16.13 -8.15 -47.58
CA PHE A 28 -16.91 -9.39 -47.44
C PHE A 28 -17.21 -9.74 -45.99
N ARG A 29 -16.27 -9.49 -45.06
CA ARG A 29 -16.45 -9.79 -43.64
C ARG A 29 -17.49 -8.89 -42.97
N ILE A 30 -17.43 -7.58 -43.25
CA ILE A 30 -18.41 -6.59 -42.75
C ILE A 30 -19.84 -6.87 -43.26
N ARG A 31 -19.98 -7.49 -44.44
CA ARG A 31 -21.29 -7.85 -45.02
C ARG A 31 -21.93 -9.11 -44.43
N MET A 32 -21.18 -9.90 -43.64
CA MET A 32 -21.68 -11.12 -42.99
C MET A 32 -22.22 -10.88 -41.59
N GLU A 33 -21.67 -9.92 -40.83
CA GLU A 33 -22.11 -9.61 -39.45
C GLU A 33 -23.40 -8.75 -39.40
N ALA A 34 -23.84 -8.17 -40.52
CA ALA A 34 -25.01 -7.30 -40.60
C ALA A 34 -26.36 -8.03 -40.80
N LYS A 35 -26.45 -9.35 -40.52
CA LYS A 35 -27.62 -10.18 -40.89
C LYS A 35 -28.30 -11.00 -39.79
N GLU A 36 -27.87 -10.90 -38.53
CA GLU A 36 -28.49 -11.62 -37.39
C GLU A 36 -28.91 -10.68 -36.23
N TYR A 37 -29.77 -9.70 -36.48
CA TYR A 37 -30.56 -9.05 -35.42
C TYR A 37 -31.94 -8.59 -35.95
N SER A 38 -32.91 -9.50 -36.00
CA SER A 38 -34.33 -9.13 -36.18
C SER A 38 -35.28 -10.12 -35.49
N VAL A 39 -35.60 -9.89 -34.21
CA VAL A 39 -36.68 -10.62 -33.52
C VAL A 39 -37.61 -9.68 -32.74
N SER A 40 -38.75 -9.38 -33.37
CA SER A 40 -40.09 -9.23 -32.78
C SER A 40 -40.26 -8.61 -31.37
N LEU A 41 -40.62 -7.32 -31.32
CA LEU A 41 -41.45 -6.80 -30.23
C LEU A 41 -42.83 -7.49 -30.25
N LYS A 42 -43.25 -8.10 -29.12
CA LYS A 42 -44.66 -8.40 -28.86
C LYS A 42 -45.19 -7.57 -27.68
N ARG A 43 -46.37 -7.00 -27.92
CA ARG A 43 -47.04 -5.99 -27.10
C ARG A 43 -48.32 -6.59 -26.54
N HIS A 44 -48.43 -6.76 -25.23
CA HIS A 44 -49.72 -6.98 -24.57
C HIS A 44 -49.91 -5.99 -23.41
N ARG A 45 -51.16 -5.59 -23.20
CA ARG A 45 -51.58 -4.50 -22.31
C ARG A 45 -52.95 -4.83 -21.72
N LYS A 46 -53.17 -4.37 -20.47
CA LYS A 46 -54.41 -4.34 -19.67
C LYS A 46 -54.68 -5.55 -18.74
N GLU A 47 -54.34 -5.39 -17.46
CA GLU A 47 -55.24 -4.99 -16.34
C GLU A 47 -56.70 -5.48 -16.29
N PRO A 48 -57.38 -5.41 -15.11
CA PRO A 48 -56.90 -5.52 -13.71
C PRO A 48 -57.84 -6.42 -12.85
N TYR A 49 -57.64 -6.53 -11.51
CA TYR A 49 -58.72 -6.44 -10.50
C TYR A 49 -58.19 -6.37 -9.05
N PHE A 50 -59.03 -5.86 -8.14
CA PHE A 50 -58.85 -5.56 -6.70
C PHE A 50 -58.63 -6.84 -5.84
N VAL A 51 -58.17 -6.81 -4.57
CA VAL A 51 -58.75 -6.12 -3.38
C VAL A 51 -57.69 -5.81 -2.30
N ALA A 52 -57.91 -4.72 -1.57
CA ALA A 52 -57.11 -4.30 -0.41
C ALA A 52 -57.78 -4.66 0.93
N HIS A 53 -57.01 -4.75 2.02
CA HIS A 53 -57.54 -4.49 3.37
C HIS A 53 -56.52 -3.79 4.29
N HIS A 54 -57.00 -2.78 5.02
CA HIS A 54 -56.24 -1.96 5.98
C HIS A 54 -56.36 -2.49 7.41
N THR A 55 -55.30 -2.29 8.21
CA THR A 55 -55.31 -1.62 9.54
C THR A 55 -53.85 -1.40 9.98
N LYS A 56 -53.29 -0.18 10.05
CA LYS A 56 -53.44 0.88 11.07
C LYS A 56 -53.23 0.44 12.53
N ARG A 57 -52.09 0.84 13.12
CA ARG A 57 -52.07 1.60 14.39
C ARG A 57 -50.83 2.49 14.48
N GLN A 58 -51.03 3.72 14.96
CA GLN A 58 -49.99 4.73 15.24
C GLN A 58 -49.66 4.71 16.73
N HIS A 59 -48.48 5.21 17.11
CA HIS A 59 -48.31 5.92 18.37
C HIS A 59 -47.45 7.17 18.15
N HIS A 60 -48.04 8.33 18.46
CA HIS A 60 -47.32 9.59 18.65
C HIS A 60 -46.75 9.65 20.08
N ILE A 61 -45.59 10.29 20.24
CA ILE A 61 -45.30 11.15 21.40
C ILE A 61 -44.70 12.46 20.86
N ALA A 62 -45.20 13.58 21.36
CA ALA A 62 -44.64 14.92 21.11
C ALA A 62 -44.91 15.84 22.30
N SER A 63 -43.92 16.65 22.67
CA SER A 63 -44.00 17.84 23.53
C SER A 63 -42.84 18.75 23.09
N LYS A 64 -43.03 20.00 22.63
CA LYS A 64 -43.52 21.21 23.33
C LYS A 64 -42.75 21.45 24.64
N GLN A 65 -42.30 22.66 25.02
CA GLN A 65 -42.32 24.01 24.41
C GLN A 65 -41.10 24.80 25.01
N ALA A 66 -40.76 26.06 24.72
CA ALA A 66 -41.46 27.20 24.11
C ALA A 66 -40.48 28.13 23.33
N CYS A 67 -40.93 29.35 22.99
CA CYS A 67 -40.10 30.47 22.52
C CYS A 67 -40.18 31.64 23.52
N THR A 68 -39.20 32.54 23.51
CA THR A 68 -39.39 33.96 23.87
C THR A 68 -38.66 34.86 22.88
N HIS A 69 -39.39 35.83 22.31
CA HIS A 69 -38.82 36.97 21.60
C HIS A 69 -38.32 38.02 22.59
N ASN A 70 -37.37 38.87 22.17
CA ASN A 70 -37.57 40.30 22.31
C ASN A 70 -36.80 41.11 21.25
N HIS A 71 -37.45 42.17 20.75
CA HIS A 71 -36.86 43.17 19.86
C HIS A 71 -36.30 44.33 20.69
N SER A 72 -35.21 44.94 20.20
CA SER A 72 -35.16 46.41 20.08
C SER A 72 -34.10 46.87 19.08
N LEU A 73 -34.49 47.78 18.20
CA LEU A 73 -33.62 48.58 17.32
C LEU A 73 -33.34 49.93 18.00
N ILE A 74 -32.23 50.58 17.60
CA ILE A 74 -32.05 52.03 17.28
C ILE A 74 -30.53 52.24 17.17
N LEU A 75 -29.93 52.41 15.99
CA LEU A 75 -29.91 53.57 15.07
C LEU A 75 -28.98 54.74 15.49
N SER A 76 -27.85 54.82 14.77
CA SER A 76 -27.18 56.06 14.31
C SER A 76 -26.43 56.91 15.36
N THR A 77 -25.40 57.71 15.03
CA THR A 77 -24.90 58.32 13.77
C THR A 77 -23.36 58.52 13.78
N SER A 78 -22.73 58.64 12.60
CA SER A 78 -21.77 59.71 12.15
C SER A 78 -20.72 60.27 13.16
N GLN A 79 -19.45 60.59 12.87
CA GLN A 79 -18.61 60.88 11.69
C GLN A 79 -17.15 61.00 12.26
N ASN A 80 -16.03 60.65 11.62
CA ASN A 80 -15.38 61.35 10.51
C ASN A 80 -14.08 60.62 10.07
N THR A 81 -13.66 60.99 8.86
CA THR A 81 -12.64 60.49 7.91
C THR A 81 -11.13 60.46 8.32
N PRO A 82 -10.23 59.87 7.47
CA PRO A 82 -8.84 59.44 7.77
C PRO A 82 -7.80 60.34 7.02
N PRO A 83 -6.68 59.88 6.41
CA PRO A 83 -5.75 58.74 6.60
C PRO A 83 -4.26 59.19 6.72
N MET A 84 -3.28 58.26 6.69
CA MET A 84 -2.09 58.29 5.79
C MET A 84 -1.10 57.12 6.02
N LEU A 85 -0.50 56.67 4.93
CA LEU A 85 0.62 55.70 4.74
C LEU A 85 1.47 56.30 3.57
N PRO A 86 2.63 55.77 3.13
CA PRO A 86 3.68 54.95 3.78
C PRO A 86 5.15 55.49 3.48
N VAL A 87 6.20 54.66 3.67
CA VAL A 87 7.43 54.50 2.80
C VAL A 87 8.85 55.01 3.22
N PHE A 88 9.81 54.05 3.21
CA PHE A 88 11.27 53.99 2.86
C PHE A 88 12.49 54.41 3.75
N VAL A 89 13.44 53.43 3.77
CA VAL A 89 14.92 53.47 3.55
C VAL A 89 15.93 53.57 4.73
N SER A 90 16.88 52.63 4.63
CA SER A 90 18.10 52.27 5.40
C SER A 90 19.23 53.32 5.45
N LEU A 91 20.19 53.19 6.40
CA LEU A 91 21.59 52.67 6.21
C LEU A 91 22.59 53.16 7.31
N LEU A 92 23.78 52.52 7.36
CA LEU A 92 25.02 52.78 8.16
C LEU A 92 24.99 52.50 9.70
N LEU A 93 26.07 52.14 10.41
CA LEU A 93 27.32 51.32 10.26
C LEU A 93 28.38 51.86 11.26
N LEU A 94 29.17 50.92 11.83
CA LEU A 94 30.54 51.07 12.39
C LEU A 94 30.79 51.79 13.74
N LEU A 95 31.41 51.06 14.67
CA LEU A 95 32.78 51.21 15.26
C LEU A 95 32.81 50.40 16.59
N LEU A 96 33.54 49.27 16.71
CA LEU A 96 34.99 49.13 17.03
C LEU A 96 35.34 49.70 18.45
N THR A 97 36.11 49.12 19.38
CA THR A 97 36.88 47.87 19.63
C THR A 97 37.73 48.12 20.91
N SER A 98 37.89 47.13 21.82
CA SER A 98 39.10 46.90 22.66
C SER A 98 38.82 45.76 23.68
N THR A 99 39.40 44.55 23.60
CA THR A 99 40.77 44.09 23.93
C THR A 99 41.14 44.08 25.43
N THR A 100 40.99 42.91 26.09
CA THR A 100 41.99 42.12 26.90
C THR A 100 42.89 42.81 27.96
N PRO A 101 43.51 42.09 28.95
CA PRO A 101 43.71 40.64 29.08
C PRO A 101 43.41 40.04 30.49
N ALA A 102 43.76 38.76 30.66
CA ALA A 102 43.56 37.95 31.88
C ALA A 102 44.69 38.09 32.92
N LEU A 103 44.43 37.66 34.16
CA LEU A 103 45.42 37.06 35.05
C LEU A 103 44.77 36.09 36.05
N SER A 104 45.56 35.11 36.49
CA SER A 104 45.15 33.87 37.16
C SER A 104 45.10 33.94 38.68
N HIS A 105 44.27 33.09 39.30
CA HIS A 105 44.56 32.57 40.65
C HIS A 105 44.29 31.06 40.74
N HIS A 106 45.28 30.31 41.26
CA HIS A 106 45.17 28.89 41.56
C HIS A 106 44.45 28.66 42.90
N SER A 107 43.72 27.55 42.99
CA SER A 107 43.40 26.87 44.25
C SER A 107 43.34 25.36 43.99
N ILE A 108 44.18 24.60 44.69
CA ILE A 108 44.22 23.14 44.77
C ILE A 108 43.81 22.84 46.23
N VAL A 109 42.85 21.98 46.59
CA VAL A 109 42.79 20.50 46.63
C VAL A 109 41.30 20.19 46.99
N SER A 110 40.56 19.20 46.45
CA SER A 110 40.62 17.77 46.81
C SER A 110 39.74 16.88 45.92
N ASP A 111 40.23 15.68 45.66
CA ASP A 111 39.51 14.39 45.53
C ASP A 111 38.35 14.17 44.54
N SER A 112 38.76 13.60 43.40
CA SER A 112 38.27 12.31 42.88
C SER A 112 36.76 12.11 42.62
N ILE A 113 36.38 12.26 41.35
CA ILE A 113 35.44 11.34 40.71
C ILE A 113 36.07 10.83 39.40
N HIS A 114 36.74 9.67 39.47
CA HIS A 114 37.02 8.89 38.27
C HIS A 114 35.70 8.40 37.67
N PRO A 115 35.47 8.52 36.34
CA PRO A 115 34.41 7.79 35.68
C PRO A 115 34.65 6.29 35.88
N SER A 116 33.78 5.65 36.65
CA SER A 116 33.88 4.23 37.00
C SER A 116 34.12 3.36 35.76
N LYS A 117 35.27 2.68 35.70
CA LYS A 117 35.55 1.61 34.72
C LYS A 117 34.45 0.53 34.77
N THR A 118 33.89 0.27 35.96
CA THR A 118 32.77 -0.65 36.17
C THR A 118 31.57 -0.31 35.28
N ASN A 119 31.22 0.97 35.12
CA ASN A 119 30.11 1.38 34.24
C ASN A 119 30.36 1.12 32.75
N GLN A 120 31.62 1.14 32.30
CA GLN A 120 31.97 0.74 30.93
C GLN A 120 31.91 -0.80 30.78
N THR A 121 32.44 -1.55 31.74
CA THR A 121 32.40 -3.02 31.74
C THR A 121 30.96 -3.55 31.80
N TYR A 122 30.08 -2.94 32.61
CA TYR A 122 28.65 -3.32 32.65
C TYR A 122 27.92 -3.04 31.34
N LYS A 123 28.19 -1.90 30.68
CA LYS A 123 27.65 -1.62 29.34
C LYS A 123 28.14 -2.62 28.29
N ALA A 124 29.43 -2.92 28.27
CA ALA A 124 30.00 -3.93 27.38
C ALA A 124 29.41 -5.34 27.61
N GLY A 125 29.21 -5.72 28.88
CA GLY A 125 28.53 -6.98 29.24
C GLY A 125 27.07 -7.02 28.80
N SER A 126 26.33 -5.91 28.95
CA SER A 126 24.94 -5.78 28.52
C SER A 126 24.79 -5.90 27.00
N GLU A 127 25.62 -5.19 26.22
CA GLU A 127 25.59 -5.28 24.75
C GLU A 127 26.03 -6.67 24.26
N LEU A 128 27.01 -7.31 24.90
CA LEU A 128 27.38 -8.69 24.57
C LEU A 128 26.23 -9.68 24.84
N LEU A 129 25.47 -9.50 25.93
CA LEU A 129 24.27 -10.29 26.22
C LEU A 129 23.14 -10.03 25.22
N LYS A 130 22.96 -8.78 24.77
CA LYS A 130 22.01 -8.39 23.72
C LYS A 130 22.36 -9.08 22.39
N LEU A 131 23.60 -8.96 21.92
CA LEU A 131 24.07 -9.60 20.69
C LEU A 131 23.95 -11.13 20.73
N ARG A 132 24.27 -11.76 21.87
CA ARG A 132 24.04 -13.21 22.06
C ARG A 132 22.56 -13.58 21.90
N ARG A 133 21.63 -12.82 22.49
CA ARG A 133 20.18 -13.04 22.35
C ARG A 133 19.71 -12.85 20.89
N ILE A 134 20.25 -11.87 20.17
CA ILE A 134 19.97 -11.65 18.75
C ILE A 134 20.43 -12.85 17.93
N ARG A 135 21.67 -13.33 18.11
CA ARG A 135 22.20 -14.52 17.42
C ARG A 135 21.37 -15.77 17.65
N THR A 136 21.01 -16.06 18.91
CA THR A 136 20.11 -17.18 19.24
C THR A 136 18.73 -17.04 18.59
N HIS A 137 18.22 -15.81 18.44
CA HIS A 137 16.95 -15.56 17.75
C HIS A 137 17.07 -15.77 16.23
N LEU A 138 18.12 -15.26 15.60
CA LEU A 138 18.38 -15.43 14.16
C LEU A 138 18.54 -16.90 13.79
N MET A 139 19.27 -17.69 14.59
CA MET A 139 19.41 -19.15 14.42
C MET A 139 18.08 -19.91 14.51
N LYS A 140 17.04 -19.32 15.10
CA LYS A 140 15.70 -19.91 15.19
C LYS A 140 14.79 -19.54 14.01
N ILE A 141 14.86 -18.29 13.55
CA ILE A 141 13.95 -17.77 12.51
C ILE A 141 14.47 -18.01 11.09
N ASN A 142 15.78 -17.86 10.85
CA ASN A 142 16.40 -18.17 9.56
C ASN A 142 16.51 -19.69 9.42
N LYS A 143 15.72 -20.28 8.53
CA LYS A 143 15.71 -21.74 8.29
C LYS A 143 16.91 -22.15 7.43
N PRO A 144 17.38 -23.41 7.52
CA PRO A 144 18.41 -23.91 6.61
C PRO A 144 17.98 -23.80 5.14
N ALA A 145 18.77 -23.07 4.36
CA ALA A 145 18.58 -22.91 2.93
C ALA A 145 19.25 -24.05 2.14
N VAL A 146 18.65 -24.49 1.03
CA VAL A 146 19.31 -25.39 0.06
C VAL A 146 20.14 -24.62 -0.97
N LYS A 147 19.82 -23.34 -1.16
CA LYS A 147 20.51 -22.38 -2.02
C LYS A 147 20.29 -20.98 -1.41
N THR A 148 21.31 -20.13 -1.44
CA THR A 148 21.17 -18.69 -1.15
C THR A 148 21.52 -17.93 -2.43
N ILE A 149 20.68 -16.97 -2.81
CA ILE A 149 20.90 -16.06 -3.94
C ILE A 149 21.21 -14.68 -3.37
N GLN A 150 22.24 -14.00 -3.89
CA GLN A 150 22.53 -12.61 -3.54
C GLN A 150 21.90 -11.68 -4.56
N SER A 151 20.99 -10.83 -4.09
CA SER A 151 20.31 -9.81 -4.88
C SER A 151 21.22 -8.59 -5.11
N PRO A 152 21.06 -7.85 -6.23
CA PRO A 152 21.85 -6.64 -6.52
C PRO A 152 21.81 -5.53 -5.44
N ASP A 153 20.76 -5.46 -4.64
CA ASP A 153 20.62 -4.54 -3.49
C ASP A 153 21.32 -5.03 -2.20
N GLY A 154 21.93 -6.22 -2.23
CA GLY A 154 22.61 -6.83 -1.09
C GLY A 154 21.74 -7.81 -0.28
N ASP A 155 20.44 -7.94 -0.58
CA ASP A 155 19.58 -8.93 0.05
C ASP A 155 20.11 -10.36 -0.18
N LEU A 156 20.01 -11.20 0.85
CA LEU A 156 20.21 -12.65 0.72
C LEU A 156 18.84 -13.34 0.70
N ILE A 157 18.54 -13.99 -0.42
CA ILE A 157 17.31 -14.76 -0.62
C ILE A 157 17.63 -16.24 -0.38
N ASP A 158 17.09 -16.80 0.69
CA ASP A 158 17.24 -18.20 1.07
C ASP A 158 16.13 -19.05 0.47
N CYS A 159 16.50 -19.95 -0.44
CA CYS A 159 15.61 -20.98 -0.96
C CYS A 159 15.47 -22.07 0.11
N ILE A 160 14.35 -22.08 0.83
CA ILE A 160 14.08 -23.01 1.93
C ILE A 160 13.11 -24.08 1.44
N LEU A 161 13.34 -25.36 1.81
CA LEU A 161 12.40 -26.44 1.48
C LEU A 161 10.99 -26.07 1.94
N SER A 162 10.01 -26.21 1.05
CA SER A 162 8.63 -25.73 1.27
C SER A 162 8.02 -26.20 2.60
N HIS A 163 8.29 -27.43 3.05
CA HIS A 163 7.81 -27.99 4.31
C HIS A 163 8.61 -27.57 5.57
N HIS A 164 9.70 -26.83 5.42
CA HIS A 164 10.52 -26.26 6.51
C HIS A 164 10.31 -24.75 6.70
N GLN A 165 9.48 -24.11 5.88
CA GLN A 165 9.21 -22.66 5.96
C GLN A 165 8.64 -22.23 7.33
N PRO A 166 8.80 -20.96 7.74
CA PRO A 166 8.37 -20.46 9.05
C PRO A 166 6.90 -20.73 9.41
N ALA A 167 6.01 -20.83 8.41
CA ALA A 167 4.59 -21.14 8.60
C ALA A 167 4.34 -22.35 9.53
N PHE A 168 5.17 -23.40 9.41
CA PHE A 168 4.99 -24.66 10.12
C PHE A 168 5.53 -24.68 11.56
N ASP A 169 6.14 -23.57 12.01
CA ASP A 169 6.37 -23.31 13.45
C ASP A 169 5.04 -23.01 14.19
N HIS A 170 3.96 -22.67 13.47
CA HIS A 170 2.66 -22.41 14.09
C HIS A 170 2.02 -23.72 14.60
N PRO A 171 1.60 -23.81 15.89
CA PRO A 171 1.07 -25.05 16.46
C PRO A 171 -0.12 -25.66 15.70
N LYS A 172 -1.00 -24.83 15.11
CA LYS A 172 -2.15 -25.31 14.30
C LYS A 172 -1.77 -25.76 12.89
N LEU A 173 -0.58 -25.40 12.38
CA LEU A 173 -0.17 -25.67 10.99
C LEU A 173 0.92 -26.74 10.90
N LYS A 174 1.62 -27.04 11.99
CA LYS A 174 2.66 -28.07 12.04
C LYS A 174 2.19 -29.39 11.42
N GLY A 175 3.03 -29.98 10.57
CA GLY A 175 2.74 -31.25 9.88
C GLY A 175 1.78 -31.17 8.68
N HIS A 176 1.21 -29.99 8.38
CA HIS A 176 0.45 -29.79 7.15
C HIS A 176 1.39 -29.68 5.94
N LYS A 177 0.89 -30.02 4.76
CA LYS A 177 1.56 -29.74 3.49
C LYS A 177 0.91 -28.51 2.83
N PRO A 178 1.63 -27.76 1.99
CA PRO A 178 1.02 -26.79 1.08
C PRO A 178 -0.11 -27.44 0.26
N LEU A 179 -1.21 -26.71 0.07
CA LEU A 179 -2.30 -27.12 -0.81
C LEU A 179 -1.93 -26.93 -2.29
N ASP A 180 -2.62 -27.69 -3.16
CA ASP A 180 -2.64 -27.43 -4.59
C ASP A 180 -3.20 -26.02 -4.89
N PRO A 181 -2.80 -25.39 -6.01
CA PRO A 181 -3.35 -24.12 -6.48
C PRO A 181 -4.90 -24.07 -6.47
N PRO A 182 -5.51 -22.96 -6.02
CA PRO A 182 -6.96 -22.77 -6.05
C PRO A 182 -7.44 -22.46 -7.47
N GLU A 183 -8.74 -22.61 -7.68
CA GLU A 183 -9.39 -22.01 -8.85
C GLU A 183 -9.46 -20.48 -8.68
N ARG A 184 -9.22 -19.75 -9.78
CA ARG A 184 -9.33 -18.28 -9.79
C ARG A 184 -10.80 -17.85 -9.94
N PRO A 185 -11.15 -16.64 -9.50
CA PRO A 185 -12.51 -16.12 -9.64
C PRO A 185 -13.00 -16.07 -11.10
N ASN A 186 -14.30 -16.26 -11.30
CA ASN A 186 -14.96 -16.05 -12.58
C ASN A 186 -14.75 -14.59 -13.04
N GLY A 187 -14.50 -14.40 -14.34
CA GLY A 187 -14.13 -13.08 -14.88
C GLY A 187 -12.67 -12.69 -14.64
N TYR A 188 -11.83 -13.58 -14.10
CA TYR A 188 -10.38 -13.43 -14.16
C TYR A 188 -9.89 -13.67 -15.60
N TYR A 189 -9.67 -12.59 -16.34
CA TYR A 189 -9.04 -12.64 -17.65
C TYR A 189 -7.54 -12.36 -17.53
N ASN A 190 -6.71 -13.36 -17.90
CA ASN A 190 -5.33 -13.10 -18.28
C ASN A 190 -5.34 -12.34 -19.61
N ASN A 191 -5.38 -11.00 -19.54
CA ASN A 191 -5.53 -10.08 -20.69
C ASN A 191 -4.34 -10.06 -21.68
N GLY A 192 -3.48 -11.09 -21.67
CA GLY A 192 -2.20 -11.04 -22.38
C GLY A 192 -1.24 -9.99 -21.82
N GLU A 193 -1.53 -9.40 -20.64
CA GLU A 193 -0.49 -8.75 -19.82
C GLU A 193 0.60 -9.79 -19.62
N LYS A 194 1.73 -9.61 -20.31
CA LYS A 194 2.92 -10.41 -20.06
C LYS A 194 3.25 -10.23 -18.59
N VAL A 195 3.07 -11.29 -17.81
CA VAL A 195 3.65 -11.37 -16.46
C VAL A 195 5.11 -11.00 -16.64
N SER A 196 5.52 -9.86 -16.09
CA SER A 196 6.92 -9.48 -16.15
C SER A 196 7.69 -10.57 -15.44
N GLU A 197 8.57 -11.27 -16.15
CA GLU A 197 9.39 -12.35 -15.56
C GLU A 197 10.30 -11.78 -14.45
N ARG A 198 10.48 -10.46 -14.46
CA ARG A 198 11.20 -9.67 -13.45
C ARG A 198 10.23 -8.67 -12.83
N LEU A 199 9.68 -9.05 -11.68
CA LEU A 199 8.93 -8.14 -10.78
C LEU A 199 9.77 -7.77 -9.55
N GLN A 200 10.86 -8.48 -9.30
CA GLN A 200 11.69 -8.32 -8.11
C GLN A 200 13.17 -8.38 -8.46
N LEU A 201 13.95 -7.47 -7.86
CA LEU A 201 15.35 -7.21 -8.18
C LEU A 201 16.27 -8.43 -8.03
N TRP A 202 15.96 -9.34 -7.10
CA TRP A 202 16.75 -10.55 -6.87
C TRP A 202 16.76 -11.54 -8.05
N THR A 203 15.82 -11.40 -9.00
CA THR A 203 15.73 -12.23 -10.21
C THR A 203 16.52 -11.67 -11.40
N ASP A 204 17.09 -10.47 -11.30
CA ASP A 204 17.74 -9.79 -12.45
C ASP A 204 19.00 -10.51 -12.97
N SER A 205 19.67 -11.28 -12.12
CA SER A 205 20.79 -12.16 -12.46
C SER A 205 20.38 -13.38 -13.31
N GLY A 206 19.08 -13.68 -13.40
CA GLY A 206 18.56 -14.92 -13.96
C GLY A 206 18.67 -16.12 -13.00
N GLU A 207 18.99 -15.89 -11.72
CA GLU A 207 18.96 -16.94 -10.71
C GLU A 207 17.55 -17.19 -10.17
N GLU A 208 17.17 -18.47 -10.10
CA GLU A 208 15.91 -18.92 -9.50
C GLU A 208 16.15 -19.85 -8.30
N CYS A 209 15.12 -19.98 -7.45
CA CYS A 209 15.10 -21.00 -6.40
C CYS A 209 14.61 -22.35 -6.95
N PRO A 210 15.19 -23.49 -6.54
CA PRO A 210 14.79 -24.81 -7.03
C PRO A 210 13.31 -25.14 -6.77
N GLU A 211 12.73 -26.02 -7.59
CA GLU A 211 11.38 -26.54 -7.35
C GLU A 211 11.26 -27.20 -5.96
N GLY A 212 10.07 -27.13 -5.37
CA GLY A 212 9.83 -27.62 -4.00
C GLY A 212 10.40 -26.74 -2.88
N THR A 213 11.04 -25.62 -3.20
CA THR A 213 11.49 -24.59 -2.25
C THR A 213 10.65 -23.32 -2.30
N VAL A 214 10.80 -22.45 -1.30
CA VAL A 214 10.23 -21.09 -1.25
C VAL A 214 11.36 -20.08 -0.97
N PRO A 215 11.49 -18.99 -1.74
CA PRO A 215 12.44 -17.92 -1.48
C PRO A 215 11.99 -17.07 -0.28
N ILE A 216 12.87 -16.92 0.72
CA ILE A 216 12.64 -16.06 1.88
C ILE A 216 13.84 -15.13 2.03
N ARG A 217 13.60 -13.81 2.15
CA ARG A 217 14.69 -12.89 2.50
C ARG A 217 15.20 -13.19 3.91
N ARG A 218 16.50 -13.43 4.03
CA ARG A 218 17.18 -13.65 5.31
C ARG A 218 17.03 -12.43 6.22
N THR A 219 16.79 -12.66 7.51
CA THR A 219 16.84 -11.61 8.52
C THR A 219 18.27 -11.46 9.06
N THR A 220 18.76 -10.23 9.18
CA THR A 220 20.13 -9.89 9.61
C THR A 220 20.21 -9.47 11.09
N GLU A 221 21.42 -9.31 11.65
CA GLU A 221 21.60 -8.70 12.98
C GLU A 221 21.09 -7.25 12.99
N ASP A 222 21.34 -6.50 11.92
CA ASP A 222 20.95 -5.09 11.79
C ASP A 222 19.42 -4.90 11.74
N ASP A 223 18.68 -5.82 11.09
CA ASP A 223 17.21 -5.80 11.09
C ASP A 223 16.63 -5.87 12.51
N ILE A 224 17.23 -6.71 13.36
CA ILE A 224 16.82 -6.86 14.76
C ILE A 224 17.28 -5.67 15.61
N LEU A 225 18.39 -5.02 15.24
CA LEU A 225 18.94 -3.86 15.96
C LEU A 225 18.19 -2.56 15.68
N ARG A 226 17.60 -2.39 14.48
CA ARG A 226 16.72 -1.24 14.18
C ARG A 226 15.40 -1.28 14.96
N ALA A 227 14.83 -2.48 15.14
CA ALA A 227 13.58 -2.63 15.87
C ALA A 227 13.74 -2.43 17.39
N SER A 228 12.73 -1.80 18.00
CA SER A 228 12.67 -1.52 19.46
C SER A 228 12.95 -2.71 20.40
N SER A 229 12.65 -3.95 19.98
CA SER A 229 13.06 -5.17 20.68
C SER A 229 12.86 -6.43 19.83
N ILE A 230 13.60 -7.50 20.13
CA ILE A 230 13.43 -8.85 19.54
C ILE A 230 11.96 -9.32 19.57
N LYS A 231 11.21 -9.00 20.64
CA LYS A 231 9.79 -9.40 20.79
C LYS A 231 8.83 -8.59 19.90
N ARG A 232 9.24 -7.39 19.48
CA ARG A 232 8.46 -6.48 18.61
C ARG A 232 8.88 -6.52 17.14
N PHE A 233 10.03 -7.09 16.81
CA PHE A 233 10.47 -7.23 15.42
C PHE A 233 9.38 -7.87 14.56
N GLY A 234 9.14 -7.29 13.38
CA GLY A 234 8.08 -7.69 12.46
C GLY A 234 6.65 -7.36 12.89
N ARG A 235 6.39 -6.68 14.02
CA ARG A 235 5.03 -6.35 14.49
C ARG A 235 4.77 -4.85 14.45
N LYS A 236 3.59 -4.43 13.95
CA LYS A 236 3.13 -3.03 14.09
C LYS A 236 3.11 -2.65 15.59
N PRO A 237 3.51 -1.43 15.97
CA PRO A 237 3.44 -0.97 17.36
C PRO A 237 1.99 -0.96 17.83
N LYS A 238 1.76 -1.23 19.12
CA LYS A 238 0.43 -1.09 19.71
C LYS A 238 -0.04 0.36 19.54
N PRO A 239 -1.28 0.62 19.07
CA PRO A 239 -1.85 1.95 19.14
C PRO A 239 -1.87 2.39 20.61
N VAL A 240 -1.24 3.52 20.89
CA VAL A 240 -1.39 4.21 22.18
C VAL A 240 -2.84 4.69 22.29
N ARG A 241 -3.34 4.86 23.52
CA ARG A 241 -4.76 5.10 23.82
C ARG A 241 -5.43 6.11 22.87
N ARG A 242 -6.62 5.74 22.43
CA ARG A 242 -7.47 6.38 21.41
C ARG A 242 -8.09 7.72 21.82
N ASP A 243 -7.49 8.40 22.80
CA ASP A 243 -8.04 9.58 23.48
C ASP A 243 -7.54 10.91 22.87
N SER A 244 -6.59 10.84 21.94
CA SER A 244 -6.13 11.97 21.10
C SER A 244 -6.52 11.75 19.64
N THR A 245 -7.06 12.78 18.99
CA THR A 245 -7.50 12.79 17.58
C THR A 245 -6.36 12.79 16.55
N SER A 246 -5.15 12.43 16.97
CA SER A 246 -3.97 12.27 16.13
C SER A 246 -3.47 10.84 16.26
N SER A 247 -3.81 10.01 15.28
CA SER A 247 -2.92 8.92 14.91
C SER A 247 -1.71 9.56 14.22
N ASP A 248 -0.49 9.08 14.49
CA ASP A 248 0.68 9.47 13.70
C ASP A 248 0.58 8.91 12.27
N HIS A 249 -0.39 8.01 12.00
CA HIS A 249 -0.69 7.47 10.69
C HIS A 249 -1.67 8.35 9.93
N GLU A 250 -1.35 8.72 8.69
CA GLU A 250 -2.21 9.49 7.80
C GLU A 250 -2.53 8.71 6.52
N HIS A 251 -3.79 8.70 6.11
CA HIS A 251 -4.30 7.86 5.02
C HIS A 251 -4.83 8.69 3.84
N ALA A 252 -4.72 8.13 2.63
CA ALA A 252 -5.51 8.53 1.47
C ALA A 252 -6.05 7.25 0.79
N ILE A 253 -7.32 6.93 1.05
CA ILE A 253 -7.91 5.62 0.77
C ILE A 253 -9.26 5.70 0.06
N LEU A 254 -9.53 4.71 -0.78
CA LEU A 254 -10.84 4.37 -1.33
C LEU A 254 -11.31 3.07 -0.68
N PHE A 255 -12.55 3.01 -0.22
CA PHE A 255 -13.10 1.82 0.45
C PHE A 255 -14.53 1.51 0.04
N VAL A 256 -14.90 0.24 0.27
CA VAL A 256 -16.27 -0.27 0.18
C VAL A 256 -16.58 -1.08 1.44
N ASN A 257 -17.79 -0.91 1.98
CA ASN A 257 -18.26 -1.57 3.19
C ASN A 257 -19.75 -1.98 3.04
N GLY A 258 -20.34 -2.57 4.08
CA GLY A 258 -21.79 -2.85 4.12
C GLY A 258 -22.29 -4.08 3.38
N ASN A 259 -21.41 -4.81 2.66
CA ASN A 259 -21.70 -6.10 2.05
C ASN A 259 -20.77 -7.19 2.60
N GLN A 260 -20.99 -8.44 2.20
CA GLN A 260 -20.04 -9.53 2.39
C GLN A 260 -19.06 -9.56 1.22
N TYR A 261 -17.76 -9.49 1.51
CA TYR A 261 -16.71 -9.53 0.49
C TYR A 261 -15.85 -10.79 0.67
N PHE A 262 -15.62 -11.52 -0.41
CA PHE A 262 -14.81 -12.75 -0.43
C PHE A 262 -13.44 -12.52 -1.07
N GLY A 263 -13.13 -11.28 -1.45
CA GLY A 263 -11.83 -10.89 -1.94
C GLY A 263 -11.82 -9.51 -2.58
N ALA A 264 -10.63 -9.11 -3.01
CA ALA A 264 -10.30 -7.82 -3.59
C ALA A 264 -9.15 -7.96 -4.58
N LYS A 265 -9.18 -7.18 -5.65
CA LYS A 265 -8.13 -7.13 -6.68
C LYS A 265 -7.90 -5.68 -7.13
N ALA A 266 -6.65 -5.31 -7.36
CA ALA A 266 -6.28 -4.07 -8.05
C ALA A 266 -4.87 -4.16 -8.65
N ASN A 267 -4.60 -3.33 -9.66
CA ASN A 267 -3.25 -2.97 -10.09
C ASN A 267 -2.77 -1.76 -9.27
N ILE A 268 -1.65 -1.89 -8.56
CA ILE A 268 -1.09 -0.88 -7.66
C ILE A 268 0.19 -0.28 -8.27
N ASN A 269 0.19 1.01 -8.55
CA ASN A 269 1.34 1.70 -9.14
C ASN A 269 2.49 1.84 -8.13
N VAL A 270 3.71 1.46 -8.55
CA VAL A 270 4.89 1.36 -7.67
C VAL A 270 5.80 2.58 -7.84
N TRP A 271 6.16 3.21 -6.73
CA TRP A 271 7.08 4.35 -6.63
C TRP A 271 8.09 4.12 -5.50
N ALA A 272 9.14 4.93 -5.46
CA ALA A 272 10.09 5.00 -4.34
C ALA A 272 9.94 6.37 -3.64
N PRO A 273 8.88 6.59 -2.84
CA PRO A 273 8.70 7.84 -2.10
C PRO A 273 9.82 8.10 -1.09
N HIS A 274 10.16 9.37 -0.90
CA HIS A 274 11.02 9.80 0.19
C HIS A 274 10.33 9.58 1.56
N VAL A 275 11.05 8.99 2.50
CA VAL A 275 10.66 8.87 3.92
C VAL A 275 11.68 9.66 4.75
N THR A 276 11.21 10.59 5.57
CA THR A 276 12.04 11.59 6.26
C THR A 276 12.77 11.00 7.45
N ASP A 277 12.05 10.29 8.31
CA ASP A 277 12.59 9.72 9.54
C ASP A 277 12.67 8.19 9.44
N GLY A 278 13.75 7.59 9.93
CA GLY A 278 14.03 6.15 9.77
C GLY A 278 13.06 5.18 10.47
N TYR A 279 12.09 5.71 11.22
CA TYR A 279 11.01 4.99 11.91
C TYR A 279 9.61 5.37 11.37
N GLU A 280 9.55 6.20 10.32
CA GLU A 280 8.37 6.35 9.49
C GLU A 280 8.34 5.28 8.39
N PHE A 281 7.23 5.20 7.67
CA PHE A 281 7.11 4.45 6.43
C PHE A 281 6.14 5.15 5.47
N SER A 282 6.17 4.72 4.22
CA SER A 282 5.16 5.05 3.22
C SER A 282 4.77 3.79 2.45
N LEU A 283 3.47 3.48 2.38
CA LEU A 283 2.97 2.26 1.77
C LEU A 283 1.80 2.49 0.82
N SER A 284 1.50 1.46 0.03
CA SER A 284 0.35 1.38 -0.84
C SER A 284 -0.15 -0.06 -0.88
N GLN A 285 -1.39 -0.31 -0.45
CA GLN A 285 -1.88 -1.67 -0.26
C GLN A 285 -3.39 -1.86 -0.47
N ILE A 286 -3.79 -3.13 -0.47
CA ILE A 286 -5.17 -3.59 -0.29
C ILE A 286 -5.32 -4.08 1.15
N TRP A 287 -6.37 -3.64 1.84
CA TRP A 287 -6.82 -4.21 3.11
C TRP A 287 -8.11 -5.01 2.89
N VAL A 288 -8.15 -6.25 3.36
CA VAL A 288 -9.35 -7.07 3.47
C VAL A 288 -9.68 -7.22 4.95
N ILE A 289 -10.82 -6.69 5.39
CA ILE A 289 -11.09 -6.38 6.80
C ILE A 289 -12.40 -7.04 7.28
N ALA A 290 -12.39 -7.57 8.51
CA ALA A 290 -13.59 -7.98 9.23
C ALA A 290 -13.47 -7.74 10.76
N GLY A 291 -14.59 -7.72 11.48
CA GLY A 291 -14.63 -7.42 12.92
C GLY A 291 -14.65 -5.91 13.23
N SER A 292 -14.40 -5.56 14.49
CA SER A 292 -14.54 -4.18 14.99
C SER A 292 -13.19 -3.53 15.32
N PHE A 293 -13.00 -2.30 14.85
CA PHE A 293 -11.77 -1.53 15.08
C PHE A 293 -11.51 -1.30 16.58
N GLY A 294 -10.40 -1.85 17.08
CA GLY A 294 -9.91 -1.66 18.46
C GLY A 294 -10.21 -2.81 19.43
N ASN A 295 -11.04 -3.80 19.03
CA ASN A 295 -11.33 -4.98 19.85
C ASN A 295 -10.84 -6.27 19.19
N ASP A 296 -11.45 -6.64 18.05
CA ASP A 296 -11.37 -7.98 17.46
C ASP A 296 -11.15 -7.97 15.94
N LEU A 297 -10.70 -6.82 15.41
CA LEU A 297 -10.39 -6.62 14.00
C LEU A 297 -9.46 -7.72 13.45
N ASN A 298 -9.85 -8.28 12.31
CA ASN A 298 -9.06 -9.16 11.48
C ASN A 298 -8.69 -8.40 10.20
N THR A 299 -7.41 -8.40 9.82
CA THR A 299 -6.97 -7.84 8.53
C THR A 299 -6.10 -8.84 7.78
N LEU A 300 -6.20 -8.78 6.46
CA LEU A 300 -5.20 -9.24 5.50
C LEU A 300 -4.78 -8.03 4.67
N GLU A 301 -3.47 -7.85 4.53
CA GLU A 301 -2.83 -6.66 3.99
C GLU A 301 -1.75 -7.10 3.00
N ALA A 302 -1.77 -6.57 1.77
CA ALA A 302 -0.72 -6.82 0.77
C ALA A 302 -0.55 -5.65 -0.20
N GLY A 303 0.69 -5.34 -0.54
CA GLY A 303 1.05 -4.21 -1.38
C GLY A 303 2.56 -3.95 -1.41
N TRP A 304 2.95 -2.70 -1.59
CA TRP A 304 4.36 -2.28 -1.50
C TRP A 304 4.54 -1.23 -0.40
N GLN A 305 5.70 -1.24 0.25
CA GLN A 305 6.08 -0.21 1.24
C GLN A 305 7.55 0.15 1.16
N VAL A 306 7.87 1.40 1.48
CA VAL A 306 9.19 1.90 1.83
C VAL A 306 9.22 2.04 3.36
N SER A 307 10.07 1.25 4.03
CA SER A 307 10.16 1.22 5.50
C SER A 307 11.60 1.00 5.96
N PRO A 308 12.35 2.09 6.26
CA PRO A 308 13.73 2.00 6.71
C PRO A 308 13.91 1.24 8.02
N GLU A 309 12.95 1.32 8.97
CA GLU A 309 13.01 0.52 10.21
C GLU A 309 13.03 -0.99 9.88
N LEU A 310 12.11 -1.44 9.02
CA LEU A 310 11.93 -2.86 8.72
C LEU A 310 13.00 -3.42 7.78
N TYR A 311 13.54 -2.59 6.87
CA TYR A 311 14.38 -3.06 5.76
C TYR A 311 15.80 -2.47 5.72
N GLY A 312 16.04 -1.32 6.35
CA GLY A 312 17.36 -0.67 6.36
C GLY A 312 17.68 0.16 5.12
N ASP A 313 16.72 0.28 4.20
CA ASP A 313 16.83 1.02 2.94
C ASP A 313 15.54 1.80 2.62
N ASN A 314 15.56 2.49 1.47
CA ASN A 314 14.44 3.23 0.93
C ASN A 314 13.85 2.58 -0.35
N TYR A 315 14.03 1.27 -0.55
CA TYR A 315 13.49 0.59 -1.72
C TYR A 315 12.03 0.17 -1.50
N PRO A 316 11.14 0.31 -2.50
CA PRO A 316 9.78 -0.20 -2.41
C PRO A 316 9.82 -1.72 -2.46
N ARG A 317 9.47 -2.35 -1.34
CA ARG A 317 9.52 -3.80 -1.15
C ARG A 317 8.11 -4.36 -1.11
N PHE A 318 7.90 -5.49 -1.80
CA PHE A 318 6.62 -6.21 -1.73
C PHE A 318 6.42 -6.73 -0.32
N PHE A 319 5.28 -6.45 0.30
CA PHE A 319 5.02 -6.85 1.68
C PHE A 319 3.64 -7.45 1.85
N THR A 320 3.51 -8.20 2.94
CA THR A 320 2.23 -8.64 3.48
C THR A 320 2.15 -8.30 4.95
N TYR A 321 0.96 -8.03 5.46
CA TYR A 321 0.65 -8.03 6.89
C TYR A 321 -0.66 -8.79 7.12
N TRP A 322 -0.89 -9.22 8.35
CA TRP A 322 -2.17 -9.79 8.79
C TRP A 322 -2.29 -9.59 10.30
N THR A 323 -3.51 -9.53 10.84
CA THR A 323 -3.76 -9.65 12.29
C THR A 323 -5.11 -10.33 12.55
N THR A 324 -5.28 -10.86 13.76
CA THR A 324 -6.52 -11.53 14.23
C THR A 324 -7.10 -10.89 15.50
N ASP A 325 -6.44 -9.88 16.06
CA ASP A 325 -6.78 -9.26 17.35
C ASP A 325 -6.57 -7.74 17.38
N ALA A 326 -6.84 -7.05 16.27
CA ALA A 326 -6.66 -5.60 16.13
C ALA A 326 -5.23 -5.12 16.50
N TYR A 327 -4.21 -5.81 15.98
CA TYR A 327 -2.79 -5.47 16.16
C TYR A 327 -2.29 -5.52 17.63
N GLN A 328 -3.03 -6.18 18.54
CA GLN A 328 -2.70 -6.17 19.97
C GLN A 328 -1.59 -7.15 20.34
N THR A 329 -1.69 -8.40 19.90
CA THR A 329 -0.75 -9.48 20.25
C THR A 329 -0.45 -10.41 19.07
N THR A 330 -1.32 -10.45 18.06
CA THR A 330 -1.16 -11.21 16.83
C THR A 330 -0.87 -10.31 15.64
N GLY A 331 -0.30 -10.93 14.61
CA GLY A 331 -0.02 -10.25 13.35
C GLY A 331 1.43 -9.85 13.17
N CYS A 332 1.86 -9.87 11.91
CA CYS A 332 3.27 -9.79 11.56
C CYS A 332 3.48 -9.42 10.09
N TYR A 333 4.56 -8.68 9.82
CA TYR A 333 5.04 -8.42 8.47
C TYR A 333 5.65 -9.67 7.85
N ASN A 334 5.34 -9.90 6.58
CA ASN A 334 5.97 -10.90 5.72
C ASN A 334 5.95 -12.30 6.37
N LEU A 335 7.07 -13.03 6.28
CA LEU A 335 7.26 -14.35 6.88
C LEU A 335 7.96 -14.29 8.25
N LEU A 336 8.02 -13.12 8.88
CA LEU A 336 8.72 -12.91 10.17
C LEU A 336 8.01 -13.58 11.35
N CYS A 337 6.75 -14.00 11.16
CA CYS A 337 6.01 -14.85 12.08
C CYS A 337 5.27 -15.94 11.31
N SER A 338 4.94 -17.03 11.99
CA SER A 338 4.23 -18.16 11.40
C SER A 338 2.74 -17.86 11.21
N GLY A 339 2.21 -18.08 9.99
CA GLY A 339 0.78 -17.91 9.67
C GLY A 339 0.45 -17.91 8.18
N PHE A 340 1.31 -17.32 7.33
CA PHE A 340 1.18 -17.43 5.87
C PHE A 340 1.95 -18.65 5.37
N ILE A 341 1.33 -19.48 4.52
CA ILE A 341 1.96 -20.62 3.84
C ILE A 341 2.28 -20.20 2.40
N GLN A 342 3.55 -19.98 2.10
CA GLN A 342 4.04 -19.74 0.74
C GLN A 342 4.09 -21.06 -0.06
N THR A 343 3.76 -20.97 -1.35
CA THR A 343 3.58 -22.14 -2.23
C THR A 343 4.45 -22.11 -3.49
N ASN A 344 4.96 -20.93 -3.90
CA ASN A 344 5.82 -20.80 -5.08
C ASN A 344 7.30 -20.55 -4.75
N ASN A 345 8.16 -20.84 -5.74
CA ASN A 345 9.60 -20.62 -5.73
C ASN A 345 10.03 -19.29 -6.41
N LYS A 346 9.08 -18.44 -6.83
CA LYS A 346 9.30 -17.29 -7.75
C LYS A 346 9.18 -15.91 -7.10
N ILE A 347 8.51 -15.77 -5.96
CA ILE A 347 8.24 -14.47 -5.31
C ILE A 347 8.78 -14.49 -3.88
N ALA A 348 9.74 -13.63 -3.56
CA ALA A 348 10.24 -13.42 -2.20
C ALA A 348 9.44 -12.30 -1.51
N ILE A 349 8.66 -12.63 -0.48
CA ILE A 349 7.97 -11.59 0.31
C ILE A 349 9.02 -10.79 1.09
N GLY A 350 8.97 -9.46 0.98
CA GLY A 350 9.95 -8.53 1.53
C GLY A 350 11.07 -8.12 0.58
N ALA A 351 11.21 -8.73 -0.60
CA ALA A 351 12.23 -8.34 -1.58
C ALA A 351 11.83 -7.10 -2.39
N THR A 352 12.84 -6.37 -2.87
CA THR A 352 12.70 -5.13 -3.64
C THR A 352 11.97 -5.35 -4.96
N ILE A 353 11.02 -4.46 -5.25
CA ILE A 353 10.27 -4.43 -6.51
C ILE A 353 11.08 -3.62 -7.53
N SER A 354 11.22 -4.16 -8.74
CA SER A 354 11.91 -3.49 -9.85
C SER A 354 11.20 -3.83 -11.17
N PRO A 355 11.04 -2.88 -12.11
CA PRO A 355 11.38 -1.46 -12.01
C PRO A 355 10.32 -0.62 -11.25
N THR A 356 10.67 0.61 -10.90
CA THR A 356 9.77 1.59 -10.24
C THR A 356 9.35 2.70 -11.21
N SER A 357 8.22 3.36 -10.91
CA SER A 357 7.71 4.48 -11.72
C SER A 357 8.48 5.77 -11.45
N ALA A 358 8.54 6.66 -12.45
CA ALA A 358 9.16 7.97 -12.32
C ALA A 358 8.34 9.08 -13.02
N TYR A 359 8.47 10.32 -12.54
CA TYR A 359 7.67 11.47 -12.98
C TYR A 359 7.87 11.75 -14.48
N ASN A 360 6.75 11.88 -15.22
CA ASN A 360 6.69 11.98 -16.68
C ASN A 360 7.36 10.83 -17.47
N SER A 361 7.74 9.74 -16.82
CA SER A 361 8.56 8.64 -17.38
C SER A 361 7.78 7.32 -17.43
N GLY A 362 8.48 6.19 -17.44
CA GLY A 362 7.92 4.84 -17.31
C GLY A 362 7.03 4.72 -16.07
N GLN A 363 5.96 3.94 -16.21
CA GLN A 363 4.96 3.69 -15.17
C GLN A 363 4.78 2.20 -15.05
N PHE A 364 4.91 1.69 -13.83
CA PHE A 364 4.89 0.26 -13.53
C PHE A 364 3.93 0.01 -12.37
N ASP A 365 3.12 -1.04 -12.48
CA ASP A 365 2.22 -1.47 -11.42
C ASP A 365 2.30 -2.98 -11.19
N ILE A 366 1.86 -3.39 -10.01
CA ILE A 366 1.77 -4.78 -9.59
C ILE A 366 0.30 -5.15 -9.44
N GLY A 367 -0.12 -6.26 -10.04
CA GLY A 367 -1.43 -6.85 -9.76
C GLY A 367 -1.41 -7.53 -8.40
N ILE A 368 -2.26 -7.11 -7.46
CA ILE A 368 -2.53 -7.81 -6.21
C ILE A 368 -3.95 -8.36 -6.23
N MET A 369 -4.12 -9.63 -5.83
CA MET A 369 -5.44 -10.21 -5.56
C MET A 369 -5.38 -11.01 -4.24
N ILE A 370 -6.30 -10.70 -3.33
CA ILE A 370 -6.54 -11.49 -2.11
C ILE A 370 -7.96 -12.03 -2.21
N TRP A 371 -8.16 -13.35 -2.12
CA TRP A 371 -9.50 -13.94 -2.17
C TRP A 371 -9.62 -15.23 -1.39
N LYS A 372 -10.85 -15.55 -1.00
CA LYS A 372 -11.20 -16.75 -0.25
C LYS A 372 -11.55 -17.86 -1.23
N ASP A 373 -10.70 -18.88 -1.31
CA ASP A 373 -10.94 -20.07 -2.12
C ASP A 373 -12.25 -20.75 -1.68
N PRO A 374 -13.24 -20.95 -2.57
CA PRO A 374 -14.50 -21.60 -2.22
C PRO A 374 -14.34 -23.07 -1.83
N LYS A 375 -13.28 -23.76 -2.27
CA LYS A 375 -13.08 -25.20 -2.05
C LYS A 375 -12.55 -25.52 -0.65
N HIS A 376 -11.48 -24.87 -0.21
CA HIS A 376 -10.87 -25.11 1.13
C HIS A 376 -11.12 -23.94 2.10
N GLY A 377 -11.71 -22.86 1.64
CA GLY A 377 -12.08 -21.69 2.45
C GLY A 377 -10.91 -20.80 2.86
N HIS A 378 -9.69 -21.04 2.39
CA HIS A 378 -8.48 -20.30 2.75
C HIS A 378 -8.32 -19.01 1.94
N TRP A 379 -7.63 -18.01 2.50
CA TRP A 379 -7.39 -16.75 1.80
C TRP A 379 -6.08 -16.83 1.01
N TRP A 380 -6.17 -16.86 -0.31
CA TRP A 380 -5.03 -16.89 -1.22
C TRP A 380 -4.58 -15.49 -1.62
N LEU A 381 -3.29 -15.37 -1.93
CA LEU A 381 -2.61 -14.16 -2.38
C LEU A 381 -1.97 -14.41 -3.75
N GLU A 382 -2.28 -13.54 -4.70
CA GLU A 382 -1.60 -13.43 -5.99
C GLU A 382 -0.83 -12.11 -6.08
N TYR A 383 0.37 -12.17 -6.66
CA TYR A 383 1.24 -11.05 -6.96
C TYR A 383 1.70 -11.13 -8.42
N GLY A 384 1.33 -10.15 -9.24
CA GLY A 384 1.69 -10.08 -10.66
C GLY A 384 1.30 -11.31 -11.47
N GLY A 385 0.14 -11.92 -11.18
CA GLY A 385 -0.31 -13.16 -11.82
C GLY A 385 0.29 -14.45 -11.23
N GLN A 386 1.26 -14.36 -10.33
CA GLN A 386 1.85 -15.51 -9.64
C GLN A 386 1.16 -15.77 -8.30
N LEU A 387 0.69 -17.01 -8.10
CA LEU A 387 0.12 -17.45 -6.83
C LEU A 387 1.21 -17.53 -5.78
N VAL A 388 1.18 -16.67 -4.77
CA VAL A 388 2.23 -16.60 -3.73
C VAL A 388 1.99 -17.68 -2.68
N GLY A 389 0.77 -17.78 -2.17
CA GLY A 389 0.41 -18.67 -1.08
C GLY A 389 -0.89 -18.26 -0.41
N TYR A 390 -1.11 -18.70 0.83
CA TYR A 390 -2.37 -18.47 1.53
C TYR A 390 -2.26 -18.33 3.04
N TRP A 391 -3.25 -17.65 3.63
CA TRP A 391 -3.54 -17.66 5.06
C TRP A 391 -4.67 -18.67 5.37
N PRO A 392 -4.42 -19.67 6.23
CA PRO A 392 -5.43 -20.60 6.69
C PRO A 392 -6.58 -19.91 7.46
N ALA A 393 -7.81 -20.11 7.02
CA ALA A 393 -8.99 -19.46 7.61
C ALA A 393 -9.27 -19.83 9.08
N ASN A 394 -8.70 -20.93 9.58
CA ASN A 394 -8.81 -21.38 10.98
C ASN A 394 -7.96 -20.57 11.99
N MET A 395 -7.16 -19.62 11.49
CA MET A 395 -6.46 -18.63 12.32
C MET A 395 -7.35 -17.45 12.71
N PHE A 396 -8.33 -17.12 11.85
CA PHE A 396 -9.17 -15.93 11.96
C PHE A 396 -10.46 -16.20 12.74
N SER A 397 -11.01 -15.14 13.34
CA SER A 397 -12.34 -15.15 13.95
C SER A 397 -13.39 -14.76 12.93
N HIS A 398 -13.29 -13.53 12.40
CA HIS A 398 -14.27 -12.93 11.49
C HIS A 398 -13.98 -13.26 10.01
N LEU A 399 -12.72 -13.08 9.58
CA LEU A 399 -12.31 -13.43 8.20
C LEU A 399 -12.40 -14.94 7.92
N ARG A 400 -12.69 -15.79 8.91
CA ARG A 400 -13.04 -17.19 8.69
C ARG A 400 -14.29 -17.34 7.80
N SER A 401 -15.23 -16.40 7.90
CA SER A 401 -16.46 -16.35 7.10
C SER A 401 -16.27 -15.54 5.83
N HIS A 402 -16.16 -14.22 5.95
CA HIS A 402 -16.02 -13.24 4.87
C HIS A 402 -15.45 -11.93 5.43
N ALA A 403 -15.05 -11.02 4.55
CA ALA A 403 -14.78 -9.62 4.91
C ALA A 403 -16.08 -8.80 4.97
N SER A 404 -16.06 -7.70 5.74
CA SER A 404 -17.14 -6.71 5.82
C SER A 404 -16.75 -5.35 5.23
N MET A 405 -15.46 -5.15 4.96
CA MET A 405 -14.89 -3.96 4.34
C MET A 405 -13.66 -4.33 3.51
N VAL A 406 -13.47 -3.63 2.41
CA VAL A 406 -12.24 -3.64 1.61
C VAL A 406 -11.76 -2.20 1.46
N GLN A 407 -10.46 -1.96 1.64
CA GLN A 407 -9.82 -0.66 1.41
C GLN A 407 -8.67 -0.79 0.41
N PHE A 408 -8.40 0.30 -0.30
CA PHE A 408 -7.32 0.46 -1.27
C PHE A 408 -6.71 1.85 -1.07
N GLY A 409 -5.39 2.00 -1.08
CA GLY A 409 -4.76 3.33 -0.99
C GLY A 409 -3.45 3.35 -0.23
N GLY A 410 -3.06 4.56 0.16
CA GLY A 410 -1.81 4.84 0.86
C GLY A 410 -1.99 5.12 2.35
N GLU A 411 -0.95 4.77 3.11
CA GLU A 411 -0.77 5.05 4.53
C GLU A 411 0.69 5.51 4.71
N ILE A 412 0.90 6.54 5.51
CA ILE A 412 2.23 7.00 5.95
C ILE A 412 2.24 7.14 7.46
N VAL A 413 3.43 7.17 8.06
CA VAL A 413 3.62 7.69 9.43
C VAL A 413 4.25 9.07 9.34
N ASN A 414 3.71 10.01 10.11
CA ASN A 414 4.17 11.38 10.30
C ASN A 414 4.62 11.54 11.76
N ALA A 415 5.89 11.28 12.01
CA ALA A 415 6.53 11.31 13.32
C ALA A 415 6.57 12.71 13.97
N ARG A 416 6.44 13.76 13.14
CA ARG A 416 6.61 15.17 13.54
C ARG A 416 7.87 15.43 14.35
N SER A 417 8.97 14.75 14.02
CA SER A 417 10.24 14.72 14.78
C SER A 417 10.84 16.09 15.08
N LYS A 418 10.54 17.10 14.25
CA LYS A 418 11.01 18.48 14.36
C LYS A 418 9.91 19.46 14.84
N GLY A 419 8.78 18.94 15.32
CA GLY A 419 7.62 19.71 15.82
C GLY A 419 6.61 20.14 14.75
N TYR A 420 6.77 19.69 13.51
CA TYR A 420 5.94 20.02 12.34
C TYR A 420 5.77 18.80 11.44
N HIS A 421 4.86 18.84 10.45
CA HIS A 421 4.62 17.69 9.56
C HIS A 421 5.90 17.33 8.77
N THR A 422 6.25 16.04 8.64
CA THR A 422 7.46 15.60 7.94
C THR A 422 7.37 15.69 6.41
N ASP A 423 8.51 15.75 5.71
CA ASP A 423 8.59 15.80 4.25
C ASP A 423 8.42 14.38 3.61
N THR A 424 7.70 13.50 4.31
CA THR A 424 7.47 12.10 3.94
C THR A 424 6.38 12.03 2.88
N GLN A 425 6.65 11.31 1.80
CA GLN A 425 5.84 11.31 0.60
C GLN A 425 4.88 10.13 0.60
N MET A 426 3.64 10.35 0.19
CA MET A 426 2.69 9.26 -0.10
C MET A 426 2.64 8.97 -1.59
N GLY A 427 2.71 7.69 -1.97
CA GLY A 427 2.65 7.27 -3.37
C GLY A 427 3.84 7.82 -4.17
N SER A 428 3.58 8.77 -5.06
CA SER A 428 4.61 9.41 -5.89
C SER A 428 5.23 10.67 -5.29
N GLY A 429 4.71 11.17 -4.15
CA GLY A 429 5.03 12.49 -3.63
C GLY A 429 4.24 13.64 -4.29
N HIS A 430 3.35 13.34 -5.25
CA HIS A 430 2.53 14.33 -5.95
C HIS A 430 1.04 14.15 -5.68
N PHE A 431 0.29 15.26 -5.73
CA PHE A 431 -1.16 15.27 -5.50
C PHE A 431 -1.94 14.63 -6.66
N ALA A 432 -3.10 14.06 -6.33
CA ALA A 432 -3.95 13.29 -7.23
C ALA A 432 -4.45 14.05 -8.48
N GLU A 433 -4.52 15.38 -8.43
CA GLU A 433 -4.89 16.21 -9.58
C GLU A 433 -3.87 16.18 -10.72
N GLU A 434 -2.60 15.85 -10.45
CA GLU A 434 -1.57 15.78 -11.49
C GLU A 434 -1.76 14.58 -12.44
N GLY A 435 -2.47 13.53 -12.01
CA GLY A 435 -2.89 12.42 -12.86
C GLY A 435 -1.77 11.51 -13.37
N PHE A 436 -2.03 10.84 -14.50
CA PHE A 436 -1.15 9.80 -15.03
C PHE A 436 0.28 10.30 -15.32
N LYS A 437 1.26 9.44 -15.05
CA LYS A 437 2.72 9.72 -15.08
C LYS A 437 3.24 10.64 -13.97
N LYS A 438 2.40 11.11 -13.04
CA LYS A 438 2.77 12.11 -12.05
C LYS A 438 2.30 11.74 -10.65
N ALA A 439 0.99 11.58 -10.48
CA ALA A 439 0.38 11.02 -9.28
C ALA A 439 0.47 9.48 -9.28
N ALA A 440 0.56 8.88 -8.09
CA ALA A 440 0.39 7.44 -7.96
C ALA A 440 -1.07 7.05 -8.19
N TYR A 441 -1.32 5.81 -8.62
CA TYR A 441 -2.67 5.32 -8.89
C TYR A 441 -2.91 3.87 -8.45
N PHE A 442 -4.18 3.56 -8.24
CA PHE A 442 -4.70 2.20 -8.37
C PHE A 442 -5.64 2.16 -9.58
N ARG A 443 -5.60 1.09 -10.36
CA ARG A 443 -6.53 0.82 -11.47
C ARG A 443 -7.06 -0.61 -11.42
N ASN A 444 -8.11 -0.89 -12.19
CA ASN A 444 -8.79 -2.18 -12.23
C ASN A 444 -9.25 -2.66 -10.84
N LEU A 445 -9.78 -1.76 -10.01
CA LEU A 445 -10.32 -2.13 -8.71
C LEU A 445 -11.53 -3.05 -8.89
N GLN A 446 -11.49 -4.22 -8.25
CA GLN A 446 -12.55 -5.21 -8.23
C GLN A 446 -12.69 -5.83 -6.83
N VAL A 447 -13.88 -6.33 -6.51
CA VAL A 447 -14.17 -7.15 -5.32
C VAL A 447 -14.68 -8.52 -5.75
N ILE A 448 -14.66 -9.50 -4.85
CA ILE A 448 -15.12 -10.86 -5.13
C ILE A 448 -16.33 -11.19 -4.25
N ASP A 449 -17.37 -11.79 -4.85
CA ASP A 449 -18.60 -12.20 -4.18
C ASP A 449 -18.55 -13.66 -3.68
N TRP A 450 -19.65 -14.10 -3.06
CA TRP A 450 -19.79 -15.44 -2.49
C TRP A 450 -19.81 -16.56 -3.54
N ASP A 451 -20.18 -16.24 -4.78
CA ASP A 451 -20.19 -17.13 -5.96
C ASP A 451 -18.82 -17.17 -6.66
N ASN A 452 -17.78 -16.56 -6.06
CA ASN A 452 -16.43 -16.45 -6.60
C ASN A 452 -16.35 -15.69 -7.94
N ASN A 453 -17.17 -14.66 -8.14
CA ASN A 453 -17.12 -13.76 -9.30
C ASN A 453 -16.33 -12.47 -9.00
N LEU A 454 -15.49 -12.03 -9.94
CA LEU A 454 -14.87 -10.70 -9.91
C LEU A 454 -15.85 -9.63 -10.38
N LEU A 455 -16.24 -8.75 -9.46
CA LEU A 455 -17.21 -7.67 -9.67
C LEU A 455 -16.55 -6.28 -9.62
N PRO A 456 -17.05 -5.29 -10.37
CA PRO A 456 -16.68 -3.89 -10.16
C PRO A 456 -17.16 -3.40 -8.79
N LEU A 457 -16.48 -2.41 -8.22
CA LEU A 457 -16.90 -1.81 -6.94
C LEU A 457 -18.21 -1.05 -7.09
N ALA A 458 -19.13 -1.28 -6.14
CA ALA A 458 -20.32 -0.46 -5.88
C ALA A 458 -20.21 0.24 -4.52
N ASN A 459 -20.99 1.30 -4.30
CA ASN A 459 -21.04 2.07 -3.04
C ASN A 459 -19.67 2.59 -2.56
N ILE A 460 -18.85 3.04 -3.52
CA ILE A 460 -17.50 3.55 -3.30
C ILE A 460 -17.52 4.80 -2.41
N GLN A 461 -16.66 4.80 -1.40
CA GLN A 461 -16.34 5.95 -0.55
C GLN A 461 -14.83 6.21 -0.63
N HIS A 462 -14.41 7.44 -0.34
CA HIS A 462 -12.99 7.79 -0.22
C HIS A 462 -12.77 8.78 0.92
N LEU A 463 -11.57 8.75 1.48
CA LEU A 463 -11.13 9.55 2.62
C LEU A 463 -9.67 9.97 2.42
N ALA A 464 -9.34 11.19 2.83
CA ALA A 464 -7.96 11.58 3.10
C ALA A 464 -7.94 12.34 4.43
N ASP A 465 -7.13 11.89 5.39
CA ASP A 465 -7.16 12.44 6.77
C ASP A 465 -6.75 13.92 6.80
N HIS A 466 -5.69 14.26 6.06
CA HIS A 466 -5.26 15.64 5.83
C HIS A 466 -5.11 15.92 4.33
N SER A 467 -6.21 16.31 3.68
CA SER A 467 -6.28 16.58 2.23
C SER A 467 -5.27 17.61 1.69
N SER A 468 -4.68 18.43 2.57
CA SER A 468 -3.63 19.40 2.21
C SER A 468 -2.22 18.82 2.22
N CYS A 469 -2.01 17.65 2.83
CA CYS A 469 -0.74 16.92 2.90
C CYS A 469 -0.71 15.80 1.86
N TYR A 470 -1.82 15.05 1.77
CA TYR A 470 -2.06 13.96 0.82
C TYR A 470 -3.53 13.96 0.41
N ASN A 471 -3.84 13.69 -0.86
CA ASN A 471 -5.22 13.64 -1.31
C ASN A 471 -5.49 12.44 -2.23
N ILE A 472 -6.76 12.29 -2.61
CA ILE A 472 -7.26 11.20 -3.44
C ILE A 472 -8.30 11.74 -4.44
N LYS A 473 -8.29 11.23 -5.66
CA LYS A 473 -9.22 11.59 -6.74
C LYS A 473 -9.65 10.35 -7.52
N GLN A 474 -10.90 9.94 -7.30
CA GLN A 474 -11.53 8.81 -7.98
C GLN A 474 -11.85 9.13 -9.46
N GLY A 475 -11.81 8.10 -10.31
CA GLY A 475 -12.34 8.10 -11.66
C GLY A 475 -12.88 6.73 -12.09
N ASN A 476 -13.49 6.67 -13.27
CA ASN A 476 -13.93 5.44 -13.91
C ASN A 476 -13.84 5.59 -15.44
N ASN A 477 -13.29 4.60 -16.15
CA ASN A 477 -13.32 4.53 -17.61
C ASN A 477 -13.16 3.07 -18.12
N ASN A 478 -13.45 2.83 -19.39
CA ASN A 478 -13.44 1.48 -19.99
C ASN A 478 -12.05 0.81 -20.08
N VAL A 479 -10.95 1.55 -19.85
CA VAL A 479 -9.57 1.05 -19.99
C VAL A 479 -8.94 0.72 -18.63
N TRP A 480 -9.29 1.47 -17.59
CA TRP A 480 -8.78 1.33 -16.22
C TRP A 480 -9.83 0.81 -15.22
N GLY A 481 -11.07 0.58 -15.67
CA GLY A 481 -12.21 0.31 -14.81
C GLY A 481 -12.42 1.44 -13.80
N THR A 482 -12.85 1.08 -12.58
CA THR A 482 -12.73 1.95 -11.41
C THR A 482 -11.25 2.14 -11.09
N TYR A 483 -10.85 3.40 -10.92
CA TYR A 483 -9.48 3.80 -10.59
C TYR A 483 -9.46 5.01 -9.65
N PHE A 484 -8.30 5.31 -9.07
CA PHE A 484 -8.08 6.60 -8.42
C PHE A 484 -6.61 7.01 -8.51
N TYR A 485 -6.37 8.32 -8.52
CA TYR A 485 -5.05 8.88 -8.21
C TYR A 485 -4.98 9.23 -6.73
N TYR A 486 -3.80 9.11 -6.13
CA TYR A 486 -3.55 9.48 -4.74
C TYR A 486 -2.09 9.89 -4.53
N GLY A 487 -1.84 10.57 -3.42
CA GLY A 487 -0.51 10.91 -2.95
C GLY A 487 -0.39 12.35 -2.47
N GLY A 488 0.85 12.75 -2.21
CA GLY A 488 1.19 14.12 -1.83
C GLY A 488 2.60 14.19 -1.23
N PRO A 489 3.17 15.40 -1.14
CA PRO A 489 4.54 15.61 -0.70
C PRO A 489 4.71 15.51 0.82
N GLY A 490 3.62 15.30 1.56
CA GLY A 490 3.59 15.55 3.00
C GLY A 490 3.65 17.05 3.24
N ARG A 491 4.71 17.50 3.94
CA ARG A 491 4.89 18.90 4.29
C ARG A 491 4.88 19.84 3.09
N ASN A 492 4.11 20.91 3.17
CA ASN A 492 4.06 21.99 2.16
C ASN A 492 3.41 23.26 2.73
N VAL A 493 3.26 24.32 1.92
CA VAL A 493 2.67 25.60 2.38
C VAL A 493 1.23 25.52 2.89
N LYS A 494 0.49 24.44 2.59
CA LYS A 494 -0.86 24.15 3.12
C LYS A 494 -0.86 23.05 4.20
N CYS A 495 0.30 22.47 4.50
CA CYS A 495 0.53 21.41 5.48
C CYS A 495 1.90 21.64 6.17
N PRO A 496 1.97 22.56 7.16
CA PRO A 496 3.24 23.13 7.64
C PRO A 496 4.07 22.28 8.61
#